data_AF-A0A534FJW0-F1
#
_entry.id   AF-A0A534FJW0-F1
#
_cell.length_a   1.000
_cell.length_b   1.000
_cell.length_c   1.000
_cell.angle_alpha   90.00
_cell.angle_beta   90.00
_cell.angle_gamma   90.00
#
_symmetry.space_group_name_H-M   'P 1'
#
loop_
_entity.id
_entity.type
_entity.pdbx_description
1 polymer ?
#
loop_
_entity_poly.entity_id
_entity_poly.type
_entity_poly.pdbx_seq_one_letter_code
_entity_poly.pdbx_strand_id
1 'polypeptide(L)'
;MWESEDLEAGARRKVVVLIAVVAAAALGFWLWYSYVAHHRPAAPPPPVSATPPPPASTEPEIANPLPAANEAAAAALPALNDSDTLARDSIAGVLGRGAVERLLVPQNIVRHIVATVDNLPRKKVAVELRPVRPTPGATAIATQGEITALSDANFERYAPLVKAVQGTDVKALALVYRRLYPLFQQS
;
A
#
# COMPACT_ATOMS: atom_id res chain seq x y z
N MET A 1 -96.70 38.06 -5.56
CA MET A 1 -95.38 38.55 -6.00
C MET A 1 -94.80 39.43 -4.89
N TRP A 2 -94.52 38.86 -3.71
CA TRP A 2 -93.96 39.55 -2.52
C TRP A 2 -93.35 38.53 -1.53
N GLU A 3 -92.50 37.60 -2.03
CA GLU A 3 -91.76 36.63 -1.18
C GLU A 3 -90.29 36.42 -1.59
N SER A 4 -89.81 37.15 -2.62
CA SER A 4 -88.43 37.04 -3.11
C SER A 4 -87.44 38.04 -2.48
N GLU A 5 -87.89 39.16 -1.92
CA GLU A 5 -87.01 40.19 -1.35
C GLU A 5 -86.44 39.81 0.04
N ASP A 6 -87.20 39.10 0.87
CA ASP A 6 -86.76 38.73 2.23
C ASP A 6 -85.72 37.58 2.23
N LEU A 7 -85.79 36.69 1.24
CA LEU A 7 -84.82 35.59 1.07
C LEU A 7 -83.47 36.09 0.55
N GLU A 8 -83.49 37.07 -0.37
CA GLU A 8 -82.31 37.76 -0.91
C GLU A 8 -81.53 38.50 0.19
N ALA A 9 -82.23 39.25 1.05
CA ALA A 9 -81.60 40.01 2.14
C ALA A 9 -80.96 39.10 3.20
N GLY A 10 -81.64 38.01 3.57
CA GLY A 10 -81.12 36.99 4.49
C GLY A 10 -79.91 36.24 3.93
N ALA A 11 -79.94 35.90 2.64
CA ALA A 11 -78.83 35.25 1.96
C ALA A 11 -77.61 36.17 1.84
N ARG A 12 -77.79 37.43 1.45
CA ARG A 12 -76.71 38.44 1.35
C ARG A 12 -76.04 38.68 2.71
N ARG A 13 -76.81 38.78 3.80
CA ARG A 13 -76.25 38.91 5.16
C ARG A 13 -75.44 37.68 5.59
N LYS A 14 -75.91 36.47 5.26
CA LYS A 14 -75.15 35.22 5.52
C LYS A 14 -73.86 35.16 4.71
N VAL A 15 -73.90 35.59 3.44
CA VAL A 15 -72.71 35.67 2.58
C VAL A 15 -71.69 36.69 3.11
N VAL A 16 -72.12 37.87 3.54
CA VAL A 16 -71.23 38.88 4.14
C VAL A 16 -70.58 38.36 5.43
N VAL A 17 -71.35 37.69 6.29
CA VAL A 17 -70.79 37.08 7.51
C VAL A 17 -69.80 35.97 7.16
N LEU A 18 -70.10 35.14 6.17
CA LEU A 18 -69.21 34.05 5.75
C LEU A 18 -67.91 34.58 5.15
N ILE A 19 -67.97 35.64 4.34
CA ILE A 19 -66.79 36.35 3.81
C ILE A 19 -65.96 36.95 4.95
N ALA A 20 -66.59 37.58 5.94
CA ALA A 20 -65.90 38.15 7.08
C ALA A 20 -65.16 37.08 7.92
N VAL A 21 -65.78 35.92 8.13
CA VAL A 21 -65.16 34.79 8.83
C VAL A 21 -63.98 34.23 8.04
N VAL A 22 -64.12 34.07 6.72
CA VAL A 22 -63.03 33.59 5.85
C VAL A 22 -61.87 34.59 5.84
N ALA A 23 -62.16 35.89 5.77
CA ALA A 23 -61.14 36.93 5.82
C ALA A 23 -60.40 36.95 7.17
N ALA A 24 -61.10 36.79 8.29
CA ALA A 24 -60.50 36.69 9.61
C ALA A 24 -59.62 35.44 9.76
N ALA A 25 -60.08 34.30 9.24
CA ALA A 25 -59.32 33.05 9.23
C ALA A 25 -58.05 33.17 8.36
N ALA A 26 -58.17 33.77 7.18
CA ALA A 26 -57.02 34.01 6.30
C ALA A 26 -56.00 34.96 6.93
N LEU A 27 -56.45 36.01 7.61
CA LEU A 27 -55.57 36.95 8.31
C LEU A 27 -54.86 36.28 9.50
N GLY A 28 -55.61 35.49 10.29
CA GLY A 28 -55.04 34.72 11.40
C GLY A 28 -54.01 33.70 10.91
N PHE A 29 -54.30 33.00 9.81
CA PHE A 29 -53.36 32.06 9.19
C PHE A 29 -52.11 32.77 8.66
N TRP A 30 -52.26 33.94 8.01
CA TRP A 30 -51.13 34.71 7.50
C TRP A 30 -50.22 35.21 8.63
N LEU A 31 -50.80 35.73 9.72
CA LEU A 31 -50.05 36.17 10.89
C LEU A 31 -49.32 35.00 11.57
N TRP A 32 -50.00 33.86 11.76
CA TRP A 32 -49.36 32.64 12.27
C TRP A 32 -48.19 32.21 11.38
N TYR A 33 -48.42 32.11 10.07
CA TYR A 33 -47.42 31.66 9.11
C TYR A 33 -46.20 32.59 9.09
N SER A 34 -46.43 33.90 9.12
CA SER A 34 -45.35 34.89 9.23
C SER A 34 -44.57 34.75 10.54
N TYR A 35 -45.22 34.52 11.67
CA TYR A 35 -44.56 34.32 12.95
C TYR A 35 -43.65 33.08 12.94
N VAL A 36 -44.16 31.93 12.46
CA VAL A 36 -43.38 30.69 12.34
C VAL A 36 -42.23 30.83 11.34
N ALA A 37 -42.43 31.53 10.22
CA ALA A 37 -41.39 31.74 9.23
C ALA A 37 -40.23 32.60 9.77
N HIS A 38 -40.52 33.64 10.55
CA HIS A 38 -39.51 34.53 11.13
C HIS A 38 -38.83 33.95 12.38
N HIS A 39 -39.46 32.98 13.06
CA HIS A 39 -38.93 32.37 14.29
C HIS A 39 -38.34 30.98 14.05
N ARG A 40 -38.04 30.63 12.79
CA ARG A 40 -37.35 29.38 12.47
C ARG A 40 -35.92 29.45 13.03
N PRO A 41 -35.56 28.65 14.04
CA PRO A 41 -34.22 28.69 14.62
C PRO A 41 -33.19 28.42 13.52
N ALA A 42 -32.12 29.20 13.49
CA ALA A 42 -31.02 28.97 12.55
C ALA A 42 -30.53 27.52 12.72
N ALA A 43 -30.50 26.76 11.63
CA ALA A 43 -29.94 25.41 11.65
C ALA A 43 -28.49 25.50 12.16
N PRO A 44 -28.06 24.61 13.09
CA PRO A 44 -26.68 24.58 13.51
C PRO A 44 -25.79 24.36 12.29
N PRO A 45 -24.61 25.01 12.21
CA PRO A 45 -23.70 24.80 11.10
C PRO A 45 -23.37 23.31 10.99
N PRO A 46 -23.21 22.76 9.77
CA PRO A 46 -22.81 21.38 9.60
C PRO A 46 -21.48 21.16 10.35
N PRO A 47 -21.28 20.01 11.02
CA PRO A 47 -20.00 19.70 11.61
C PRO A 47 -18.96 19.73 10.49
N VAL A 48 -17.97 20.61 10.62
CA VAL A 48 -16.75 20.54 9.82
C VAL A 48 -16.10 19.20 10.13
N SER A 49 -16.24 18.24 9.21
CA SER A 49 -15.43 17.03 9.23
C SER A 49 -13.99 17.48 9.10
N ALA A 50 -13.24 17.41 10.19
CA ALA A 50 -11.79 17.48 10.14
C ALA A 50 -11.34 16.36 9.18
N THR A 51 -10.70 16.74 8.07
CA THR A 51 -9.94 15.79 7.24
C THR A 51 -9.03 15.03 8.19
N PRO A 52 -9.07 13.68 8.22
CA PRO A 52 -8.09 12.92 8.98
C PRO A 52 -6.70 13.42 8.59
N PRO A 53 -5.78 13.67 9.54
CA PRO A 53 -4.41 13.96 9.17
C PRO A 53 -3.94 12.86 8.21
N PRO A 54 -3.18 13.21 7.14
CA PRO A 54 -2.60 12.20 6.27
C PRO A 54 -1.91 11.17 7.18
N PRO A 55 -2.07 9.86 6.92
CA PRO A 55 -1.39 8.85 7.72
C PRO A 55 0.07 9.26 7.78
N ALA A 56 0.58 9.49 9.00
CA ALA A 56 2.00 9.69 9.19
C ALA A 56 2.66 8.46 8.55
N SER A 57 3.42 8.69 7.47
CA SER A 57 4.25 7.64 6.91
C SER A 57 5.24 7.30 8.01
N THR A 58 4.94 6.28 8.79
CA THR A 58 5.94 5.56 9.58
C THR A 58 6.79 4.83 8.57
N GLU A 59 7.60 5.60 7.83
CA GLU A 59 8.74 5.04 7.13
C GLU A 59 9.54 4.31 8.21
N PRO A 60 9.71 2.98 8.10
CA PRO A 60 10.39 2.22 9.13
C PRO A 60 11.77 2.84 9.37
N GLU A 61 12.08 3.09 10.63
CA GLU A 61 13.39 3.58 11.02
C GLU A 61 14.46 2.62 10.51
N ILE A 62 15.43 3.15 9.74
CA ILE A 62 16.51 2.36 9.15
C ILE A 62 17.33 1.76 10.31
N ALA A 63 17.19 0.45 10.52
CA ALA A 63 17.80 -0.22 11.66
C ALA A 63 19.34 -0.26 11.63
N ASN A 64 19.97 -0.12 10.45
CA ASN A 64 21.42 -0.27 10.27
C ASN A 64 21.99 0.76 9.29
N PRO A 65 21.95 2.08 9.59
CA PRO A 65 22.33 3.11 8.64
C PRO A 65 23.80 2.99 8.26
N LEU A 66 24.09 3.02 6.96
CA LEU A 66 25.46 3.13 6.49
C LEU A 66 25.95 4.57 6.70
N PRO A 67 27.23 4.78 7.05
CA PRO A 67 27.80 6.13 7.12
C PRO A 67 27.57 6.81 5.78
N ALA A 68 26.98 8.01 5.81
CA ALA A 68 26.48 8.74 4.65
C ALA A 68 27.45 8.61 3.47
N ALA A 69 27.12 7.69 2.54
CA ALA A 69 27.70 7.71 1.23
C ALA A 69 27.05 8.92 0.56
N ASN A 70 27.86 9.89 0.13
CA ASN A 70 27.43 11.12 -0.53
C ASN A 70 26.13 10.89 -1.32
N GLU A 71 25.03 11.53 -0.93
CA GLU A 71 23.71 11.37 -1.57
C GLU A 71 23.78 11.59 -3.09
N ALA A 72 24.77 12.38 -3.53
CA ALA A 72 25.13 12.61 -4.92
C ALA A 72 25.58 11.37 -5.72
N ALA A 73 25.99 10.26 -5.08
CA ALA A 73 26.39 9.02 -5.75
C ALA A 73 25.21 8.08 -6.04
N ALA A 74 24.01 8.39 -5.52
CA ALA A 74 22.77 7.78 -5.97
C ALA A 74 22.41 8.37 -7.34
N ALA A 75 23.10 7.93 -8.40
CA ALA A 75 22.48 7.96 -9.71
C ALA A 75 21.06 7.40 -9.55
N ALA A 76 20.04 8.18 -9.94
CA ALA A 76 18.64 7.93 -9.61
C ALA A 76 18.32 6.44 -9.72
N LEU A 77 18.21 5.78 -8.55
CA LEU A 77 17.90 4.36 -8.51
C LEU A 77 16.48 4.21 -9.06
N PRO A 78 16.21 3.20 -9.89
CA PRO A 78 14.85 2.90 -10.30
C PRO A 78 14.00 2.55 -9.08
N ALA A 79 12.68 2.62 -9.24
CA ALA A 79 11.77 2.09 -8.23
C ALA A 79 12.08 0.61 -7.96
N LEU A 80 11.80 0.14 -6.75
CA LEU A 80 12.08 -1.24 -6.33
C LEU A 80 11.57 -2.29 -7.33
N ASN A 81 10.37 -2.09 -7.89
CA ASN A 81 9.75 -3.02 -8.84
C ASN A 81 10.46 -3.03 -10.22
N ASP A 82 11.22 -2.00 -10.56
CA ASP A 82 11.96 -1.86 -11.83
C ASP A 82 13.47 -2.08 -11.65
N SER A 83 13.90 -2.51 -10.46
CA SER A 83 15.30 -2.57 -10.07
C SER A 83 16.05 -3.83 -10.48
N ASP A 84 15.36 -4.85 -11.00
CA ASP A 84 15.94 -6.17 -11.31
C ASP A 84 17.10 -6.07 -12.31
N THR A 85 16.95 -5.30 -13.38
CA THR A 85 18.03 -5.13 -14.38
C THR A 85 19.27 -4.49 -13.76
N LEU A 86 19.07 -3.44 -12.98
CA LEU A 86 20.15 -2.74 -12.28
C LEU A 86 20.86 -3.68 -11.29
N ALA A 87 20.09 -4.42 -10.47
CA ALA A 87 20.63 -5.35 -9.50
C ALA A 87 21.42 -6.48 -10.18
N ARG A 88 20.85 -7.08 -11.23
CA ARG A 88 21.49 -8.14 -12.02
C ARG A 88 22.81 -7.67 -12.63
N ASP A 89 22.83 -6.50 -13.26
CA ASP A 89 24.03 -5.96 -13.90
C ASP A 89 25.10 -5.56 -12.88
N SER A 90 24.69 -5.00 -11.74
CA SER A 90 25.60 -4.67 -10.64
C SER A 90 26.28 -5.92 -10.07
N ILE A 91 25.51 -6.98 -9.82
CA ILE A 91 26.03 -8.26 -9.32
C ILE A 91 26.90 -8.93 -10.40
N ALA A 92 26.50 -8.86 -11.68
CA ALA A 92 27.25 -9.44 -12.79
C ALA A 92 28.59 -8.73 -13.03
N GLY A 93 28.70 -7.45 -12.69
CA GLY A 93 29.97 -6.70 -12.71
C GLY A 93 31.01 -7.23 -11.72
N VAL A 94 30.57 -7.96 -10.68
CA VAL A 94 31.47 -8.49 -9.65
C VAL A 94 31.63 -10.01 -9.75
N LEU A 95 30.54 -10.75 -9.92
CA LEU A 95 30.55 -12.22 -9.98
C LEU A 95 30.80 -12.73 -11.41
N GLY A 96 30.70 -11.86 -12.42
CA GLY A 96 30.73 -12.22 -13.84
C GLY A 96 29.35 -12.64 -14.37
N ARG A 97 29.04 -12.24 -15.61
CA ARG A 97 27.74 -12.50 -16.26
C ARG A 97 27.38 -13.99 -16.29
N GLY A 98 28.33 -14.84 -16.67
CA GLY A 98 28.07 -16.28 -16.76
C GLY A 98 27.79 -16.95 -15.42
N ALA A 99 28.28 -16.42 -14.29
CA ALA A 99 27.93 -16.93 -12.97
C ALA A 99 26.51 -16.49 -12.58
N VAL A 100 26.19 -15.21 -12.78
CA VAL A 100 24.85 -14.65 -12.51
C VAL A 100 23.78 -15.35 -13.34
N GLU A 101 24.02 -15.55 -14.64
CA GLU A 101 23.07 -16.21 -15.54
C GLU A 101 22.82 -17.67 -15.20
N ARG A 102 23.76 -18.35 -14.52
CA ARG A 102 23.62 -19.74 -14.07
C ARG A 102 23.01 -19.86 -12.68
N LEU A 103 23.42 -18.99 -11.75
CA LEU A 103 23.14 -19.12 -10.32
C LEU A 103 21.98 -18.24 -9.86
N LEU A 104 21.81 -17.03 -10.40
CA LEU A 104 20.82 -16.07 -9.89
C LEU A 104 19.44 -16.30 -10.51
N VAL A 105 18.39 -16.14 -9.71
CA VAL A 105 17.02 -16.00 -10.19
C VAL A 105 16.85 -14.56 -10.70
N PRO A 106 16.47 -14.34 -11.97
CA PRO A 106 16.50 -13.00 -12.56
C PRO A 106 15.37 -12.06 -12.13
N GLN A 107 14.33 -12.57 -11.44
CA GLN A 107 13.18 -11.80 -10.99
C GLN A 107 13.26 -11.47 -9.50
N ASN A 108 12.77 -10.28 -9.14
CA ASN A 108 12.62 -9.81 -7.76
C ASN A 108 13.91 -9.97 -6.95
N ILE A 109 15.06 -9.69 -7.54
CA ILE A 109 16.38 -10.03 -6.98
C ILE A 109 16.54 -9.41 -5.59
N VAL A 110 16.25 -8.11 -5.47
CA VAL A 110 16.35 -7.36 -4.21
C VAL A 110 15.44 -7.97 -3.15
N ARG A 111 14.16 -8.21 -3.49
CA ARG A 111 13.17 -8.77 -2.55
C ARG A 111 13.52 -10.19 -2.11
N HIS A 112 14.00 -11.03 -3.03
CA HIS A 112 14.42 -12.40 -2.72
C HIS A 112 15.66 -12.43 -1.82
N ILE A 113 16.60 -11.49 -2.01
CA ILE A 113 17.76 -11.33 -1.10
C ILE A 113 17.27 -10.94 0.30
N VAL A 114 16.46 -9.88 0.42
CA VAL A 114 15.94 -9.40 1.70
C VAL A 114 15.12 -10.49 2.39
N ALA A 115 14.21 -11.15 1.67
CA ALA A 115 13.44 -12.26 2.19
C ALA A 115 14.35 -13.40 2.67
N THR A 116 15.42 -13.73 1.94
CA THR A 116 16.35 -14.77 2.39
C THR A 116 17.05 -14.39 3.69
N VAL A 117 17.49 -13.15 3.84
CA VAL A 117 18.12 -12.64 5.07
C VAL A 117 17.14 -12.64 6.24
N ASP A 118 15.91 -12.14 6.04
CA ASP A 118 14.85 -12.12 7.06
C ASP A 118 14.42 -13.54 7.50
N ASN A 119 14.53 -14.52 6.60
CA ASN A 119 14.20 -15.91 6.92
C ASN A 119 15.35 -16.70 7.56
N LEU A 120 16.58 -16.17 7.67
CA LEU A 120 17.72 -16.90 8.27
C LEU A 120 17.47 -17.38 9.72
N PRO A 121 16.84 -16.59 10.61
CA PRO A 121 16.55 -17.05 11.97
C PRO A 121 15.42 -18.09 12.05
N ARG A 122 14.69 -18.30 10.95
CA ARG A 122 13.51 -19.17 10.93
C ARG A 122 13.92 -20.62 10.61
N LYS A 123 13.15 -21.57 11.17
CA LYS A 123 13.38 -23.01 10.92
C LYS A 123 13.04 -23.47 9.50
N LYS A 124 12.34 -22.65 8.73
CA LYS A 124 11.89 -22.95 7.37
C LYS A 124 12.39 -21.87 6.42
N VAL A 125 12.87 -22.31 5.26
CA VAL A 125 13.27 -21.43 4.17
C VAL A 125 12.11 -21.33 3.18
N ALA A 126 11.75 -20.11 2.78
CA ALA A 126 10.82 -19.89 1.69
C ALA A 126 11.51 -20.22 0.35
N VAL A 127 11.37 -21.47 -0.11
CA VAL A 127 12.08 -21.98 -1.29
C VAL A 127 11.80 -21.15 -2.55
N GLU A 128 10.59 -20.65 -2.69
CA GLU A 128 10.15 -19.82 -3.82
C GLU A 128 10.79 -18.42 -3.83
N LEU A 129 11.20 -17.91 -2.68
CA LEU A 129 11.78 -16.56 -2.51
C LEU A 129 13.31 -16.58 -2.50
N ARG A 130 13.94 -17.66 -2.96
CA ARG A 130 15.39 -17.78 -2.99
C ARG A 130 15.97 -16.95 -4.15
N PRO A 131 17.04 -16.17 -3.93
CA PRO A 131 17.68 -15.38 -4.98
C PRO A 131 18.55 -16.24 -5.89
N VAL A 132 18.84 -17.49 -5.50
CA VAL A 132 19.67 -18.42 -6.25
C VAL A 132 18.88 -19.64 -6.69
N ARG A 133 19.16 -20.13 -7.89
CA ARG A 133 18.58 -21.35 -8.44
C ARG A 133 18.99 -22.57 -7.60
N PRO A 134 18.15 -23.62 -7.55
CA PRO A 134 18.51 -24.86 -6.89
C PRO A 134 19.71 -25.50 -7.60
N THR A 135 20.63 -26.05 -6.81
CA THR A 135 21.75 -26.84 -7.33
C THR A 135 21.19 -28.05 -8.09
N PRO A 136 21.59 -28.26 -9.35
CA PRO A 136 21.08 -29.37 -10.16
C PRO A 136 21.27 -30.74 -9.50
N GLY A 137 20.37 -31.66 -9.84
CA GLY A 137 20.41 -33.05 -9.38
C GLY A 137 19.90 -33.25 -7.95
N ALA A 138 19.74 -34.52 -7.56
CA ALA A 138 19.34 -34.90 -6.22
C ALA A 138 20.53 -34.85 -5.24
N THR A 139 20.24 -34.67 -3.95
CA THR A 139 21.25 -34.79 -2.90
C THR A 139 21.73 -36.22 -2.79
N ALA A 140 23.03 -36.40 -2.99
CA ALA A 140 23.66 -37.71 -2.93
C ALA A 140 23.84 -38.13 -1.47
N ILE A 141 23.37 -39.32 -1.14
CA ILE A 141 23.52 -39.94 0.18
C ILE A 141 24.36 -41.21 0.03
N ALA A 142 25.18 -41.49 1.03
CA ALA A 142 25.93 -42.72 1.16
C ALA A 142 25.47 -43.45 2.42
N THR A 143 25.15 -44.73 2.29
CA THR A 143 24.75 -45.58 3.40
C THR A 143 25.86 -46.58 3.69
N GLN A 144 26.35 -46.60 4.92
CA GLN A 144 27.36 -47.56 5.39
C GLN A 144 26.83 -48.25 6.63
N GLY A 145 26.37 -49.50 6.45
CA GLY A 145 25.61 -50.21 7.49
C GLY A 145 24.29 -49.49 7.77
N GLU A 146 24.06 -49.12 9.03
CA GLU A 146 22.86 -48.39 9.47
C GLU A 146 23.01 -46.85 9.39
N ILE A 147 24.20 -46.34 9.06
CA ILE A 147 24.45 -44.90 9.02
C ILE A 147 24.21 -44.38 7.61
N THR A 148 23.30 -43.42 7.48
CA THR A 148 23.11 -42.64 6.24
C THR A 148 23.71 -41.26 6.40
N ALA A 149 24.67 -40.92 5.55
CA ALA A 149 25.36 -39.63 5.53
C ALA A 149 25.28 -38.98 4.15
N LEU A 150 25.65 -37.70 4.07
CA LEU A 150 25.84 -37.02 2.78
C LEU A 150 27.07 -37.60 2.09
N SER A 151 26.93 -37.91 0.80
CA SER A 151 28.04 -38.38 -0.03
C SER A 151 28.96 -37.23 -0.45
N ASP A 152 30.25 -37.53 -0.59
CA ASP A 152 31.27 -36.64 -1.16
C ASP A 152 30.93 -36.18 -2.59
N ALA A 153 30.08 -36.91 -3.32
CA ALA A 153 29.58 -36.48 -4.63
C ALA A 153 28.87 -35.11 -4.58
N ASN A 154 28.43 -34.64 -3.40
CA ASN A 154 27.86 -33.31 -3.24
C ASN A 154 28.92 -32.19 -3.38
N PHE A 155 30.22 -32.45 -3.18
CA PHE A 155 31.26 -31.43 -3.39
C PHE A 155 31.27 -30.94 -4.83
N GLU A 156 31.24 -31.87 -5.79
CA GLU A 156 31.15 -31.55 -7.23
C GLU A 156 29.87 -30.80 -7.58
N ARG A 157 28.74 -31.12 -6.91
CA ARG A 157 27.47 -30.41 -7.11
C ARG A 157 27.56 -28.93 -6.73
N TYR A 158 28.27 -28.61 -5.63
CA TYR A 158 28.41 -27.23 -5.16
C TYR A 158 29.65 -26.51 -5.72
N ALA A 159 30.56 -27.21 -6.40
CA ALA A 159 31.77 -26.63 -6.96
C ALA A 159 31.52 -25.38 -7.84
N PRO A 160 30.50 -25.31 -8.71
CA PRO A 160 30.21 -24.10 -9.49
C PRO A 160 29.86 -22.88 -8.62
N LEU A 161 29.09 -23.09 -7.54
CA LEU A 161 28.70 -22.04 -6.60
C LEU A 161 29.93 -21.56 -5.81
N VAL A 162 30.69 -22.50 -5.25
CA VAL A 162 31.89 -22.19 -4.47
C VAL A 162 32.92 -21.44 -5.31
N LYS A 163 33.14 -21.85 -6.57
CA LYS A 163 34.05 -21.19 -7.50
C LYS A 163 33.61 -19.75 -7.81
N ALA A 164 32.31 -19.50 -7.94
CA ALA A 164 31.80 -18.14 -8.15
C ALA A 164 32.09 -17.24 -6.94
N VAL A 165 31.86 -17.74 -5.72
CA VAL A 165 32.13 -16.99 -4.48
C VAL A 165 33.63 -16.73 -4.31
N GLN A 166 34.48 -17.74 -4.54
CA GLN A 166 35.93 -17.61 -4.42
C GLN A 166 36.53 -16.62 -5.43
N GLY A 167 35.92 -16.47 -6.61
CA GLY A 167 36.36 -15.53 -7.64
C GLY A 167 35.87 -14.08 -7.44
N THR A 168 35.13 -13.80 -6.38
CA THR A 168 34.48 -12.50 -6.16
C THR A 168 35.46 -11.51 -5.50
N ASP A 169 35.61 -10.31 -6.07
CA ASP A 169 36.28 -9.20 -5.38
C ASP A 169 35.39 -8.64 -4.27
N VAL A 170 35.79 -8.87 -3.02
CA VAL A 170 35.07 -8.45 -1.82
C VAL A 170 34.89 -6.92 -1.75
N LYS A 171 35.87 -6.14 -2.22
CA LYS A 171 35.77 -4.67 -2.21
C LYS A 171 34.74 -4.19 -3.23
N ALA A 172 34.76 -4.76 -4.43
CA ALA A 172 33.76 -4.45 -5.46
C ALA A 172 32.36 -4.89 -5.02
N LEU A 173 32.23 -6.04 -4.36
CA LEU A 173 30.96 -6.49 -3.79
C LEU A 173 30.43 -5.52 -2.73
N ALA A 174 31.29 -5.01 -1.86
CA ALA A 174 30.91 -4.01 -0.85
C ALA A 174 30.41 -2.71 -1.50
N LEU A 175 30.98 -2.28 -2.63
CA LEU A 175 30.48 -1.13 -3.39
C LEU A 175 29.10 -1.40 -3.99
N VAL A 176 28.86 -2.59 -4.54
CA VAL A 176 27.53 -3.00 -5.02
C VAL A 176 26.51 -2.99 -3.88
N TYR A 177 26.87 -3.55 -2.72
CA TYR A 177 26.01 -3.52 -1.53
C TYR A 177 25.65 -2.09 -1.13
N ARG A 178 26.63 -1.19 -1.02
CA ARG A 178 26.38 0.24 -0.69
C ARG A 178 25.47 0.92 -1.72
N ARG A 179 25.62 0.59 -3.00
CA ARG A 179 24.79 1.15 -4.08
C ARG A 179 23.34 0.66 -4.02
N LEU A 180 23.13 -0.63 -3.75
CA LEU A 180 21.80 -1.23 -3.68
C LEU A 180 21.12 -1.06 -2.32
N TYR A 181 21.86 -0.57 -1.31
CA TYR A 181 21.36 -0.38 0.04
C TYR A 181 20.03 0.38 0.15
N PRO A 182 19.79 1.49 -0.59
CA PRO A 182 18.49 2.16 -0.55
C PRO A 182 17.33 1.28 -1.04
N LEU A 183 17.57 0.38 -2.00
CA LEU A 183 16.55 -0.55 -2.48
C LEU A 183 16.27 -1.65 -1.45
N PHE A 184 17.28 -2.09 -0.70
CA PHE A 184 17.08 -3.03 0.41
C PHE A 184 16.22 -2.45 1.53
N GLN A 185 16.31 -1.14 1.78
CA GLN A 185 15.48 -0.46 2.80
C GLN A 185 14.00 -0.29 2.39
N GLN A 186 13.68 -0.41 1.10
CA GLN A 186 12.32 -0.27 0.57
C GLN A 186 11.54 -1.60 0.51
N SER A 187 12.22 -2.74 0.72
CA SER A 187 11.64 -4.07 0.59
C SER A 187 11.10 -4.60 1.90
#